data_AF-A0A838UBR6-F1
#
_entry.id   AF-A0A838UBR6-F1
#
_cell.length_a   1.000
_cell.length_b   1.000
_cell.length_c   1.000
_cell.angle_alpha   90.00
_cell.angle_beta   90.00
_cell.angle_gamma   90.00
#
_symmetry.space_group_name_H-M   'P 1'
#
loop_
_entity.id
_entity.type
_entity.pdbx_description
1 polymer ?
#
loop_
_entity_poly.entity_id
_entity_poly.type
_entity_poly.pdbx_seq_one_letter_code
_entity_poly.pdbx_strand_id
1 'polypeptide(L)'
;MKTLERLVAIVLIILLILIGNPFTFWMPSMLIATVLVVITALTFVWAGFIITEKAHDEREELHRTNAGRAAYLGAAGMLTIALVYQGLTHTIDIWIPATLALMIIAKLASRFFADTYE
;
A
#
# COMPACT_ATOMS: atom_id res chain seq x y z
N MET A 1 -12.62 1.14 13.08
CA MET A 1 -12.30 0.02 12.17
C MET A 1 -13.18 -1.19 12.49
N LYS A 2 -14.05 -1.58 11.57
CA LYS A 2 -14.95 -2.74 11.72
C LYS A 2 -14.12 -4.03 11.82
N THR A 3 -14.68 -5.08 12.43
CA THR A 3 -13.98 -6.38 12.59
C THR A 3 -13.61 -6.99 11.25
N LEU A 4 -14.43 -6.76 10.21
CA LEU A 4 -14.17 -7.22 8.84
C LEU A 4 -12.95 -6.54 8.20
N GLU A 5 -12.83 -5.22 8.31
CA GLU A 5 -11.69 -4.44 7.77
C GLU A 5 -10.37 -4.95 8.34
N ARG A 6 -10.33 -5.19 9.66
CA ARG A 6 -9.17 -5.77 10.36
C ARG A 6 -8.80 -7.16 9.81
N LEU A 7 -9.78 -8.03 9.62
CA LEU A 7 -9.55 -9.37 9.09
C LEU A 7 -9.00 -9.32 7.66
N VAL A 8 -9.57 -8.50 6.80
CA VAL A 8 -9.09 -8.33 5.42
C VAL A 8 -7.66 -7.82 5.39
N ALA A 9 -7.32 -6.83 6.21
CA ALA A 9 -5.95 -6.31 6.30
C ALA A 9 -4.95 -7.38 6.76
N ILE A 10 -5.28 -8.14 7.81
CA ILE A 10 -4.41 -9.20 8.34
C ILE A 10 -4.18 -10.29 7.29
N VAL A 11 -5.25 -10.76 6.64
CA VAL A 11 -5.15 -11.77 5.58
C VAL A 11 -4.31 -11.26 4.42
N LEU A 12 -4.53 -10.02 3.98
CA LEU A 12 -3.76 -9.41 2.89
C LEU A 12 -2.27 -9.31 3.23
N ILE A 13 -1.92 -8.87 4.45
CA ILE A 13 -0.54 -8.79 4.92
C ILE A 13 0.13 -10.17 4.91
N ILE A 14 -0.55 -11.20 5.43
CA ILE A 14 -0.03 -12.58 5.44
C ILE A 14 0.22 -13.06 4.01
N LEU A 15 -0.73 -12.85 3.10
CA LEU A 15 -0.58 -13.27 1.70
C LEU A 15 0.57 -12.55 0.98
N LEU A 16 0.74 -11.23 1.22
CA LEU A 16 1.84 -10.44 0.65
C LEU A 16 3.22 -10.90 1.16
N ILE A 17 3.33 -11.31 2.43
CA ILE A 17 4.57 -11.88 2.95
C ILE A 17 4.81 -13.26 2.34
N LEU A 18 3.78 -14.10 2.28
CA LEU A 18 3.91 -15.46 1.77
C LEU A 18 4.30 -15.49 0.29
N ILE A 19 3.78 -14.57 -0.55
CA ILE A 19 4.12 -14.53 -1.98
C ILE A 19 5.57 -14.11 -2.24
N GLY A 20 6.19 -13.36 -1.31
CA GLY A 20 7.63 -13.10 -1.31
C GLY A 20 8.49 -14.37 -1.11
N ASN A 21 7.84 -15.52 -0.88
CA ASN A 21 8.45 -16.84 -0.72
C ASN A 21 9.60 -16.89 0.32
N PRO A 22 9.43 -16.32 1.54
CA PRO A 22 10.51 -16.22 2.53
C PRO A 22 11.03 -17.58 3.02
N PHE A 23 10.24 -18.63 2.88
CA PHE A 23 10.54 -19.99 3.34
C PHE A 23 10.71 -20.98 2.19
N THR A 24 10.79 -20.52 0.93
CA THR A 24 10.92 -21.38 -0.26
C THR A 24 9.81 -22.43 -0.45
N PHE A 25 8.67 -22.31 0.25
CA PHE A 25 7.58 -23.29 0.22
C PHE A 25 6.81 -23.35 -1.11
N TRP A 26 6.91 -22.33 -1.98
CA TRP A 26 6.06 -22.22 -3.17
C TRP A 26 6.68 -22.86 -4.42
N MET A 27 6.10 -23.98 -4.90
CA MET A 27 6.10 -24.45 -6.30
C MET A 27 4.88 -25.37 -6.53
N PRO A 28 3.77 -24.89 -7.13
CA PRO A 28 3.60 -24.81 -8.60
C PRO A 28 3.08 -23.45 -9.11
N SER A 29 3.33 -23.16 -10.40
CA SER A 29 2.98 -21.88 -11.06
C SER A 29 1.49 -21.49 -10.99
N MET A 30 0.58 -22.47 -11.01
CA MET A 30 -0.86 -22.20 -10.91
C MET A 30 -1.29 -21.66 -9.54
N LEU A 31 -0.65 -22.11 -8.44
CA LEU A 31 -0.97 -21.59 -7.10
C LEU A 31 -0.53 -20.13 -6.95
N ILE A 32 0.64 -19.77 -7.48
CA ILE A 32 1.12 -18.39 -7.48
C ILE A 32 0.14 -17.48 -8.25
N ALA A 33 -0.28 -17.90 -9.44
CA ALA A 33 -1.25 -17.14 -10.24
C ALA A 33 -2.59 -16.96 -9.50
N THR A 34 -3.08 -18.02 -8.86
CA THR A 34 -4.33 -17.97 -8.07
C THR A 34 -4.21 -17.01 -6.90
N VAL A 35 -3.08 -17.04 -6.20
CA VAL A 35 -2.84 -16.20 -5.03
C VAL A 35 -2.63 -14.74 -5.41
N LEU A 36 -2.01 -14.46 -6.56
CA LEU A 36 -1.98 -13.12 -7.13
C LEU A 36 -3.39 -12.58 -7.37
N VAL A 37 -4.28 -13.36 -7.99
CA VAL A 37 -5.67 -12.94 -8.22
C VAL A 37 -6.36 -12.63 -6.89
N VAL A 38 -6.16 -13.46 -5.86
CA VAL A 38 -6.72 -13.21 -4.52
C VAL A 38 -6.15 -11.94 -3.89
N ILE A 39 -4.84 -11.73 -3.94
CA ILE A 39 -4.18 -10.51 -3.44
C ILE A 39 -4.74 -9.28 -4.16
N THR A 40 -4.86 -9.33 -5.48
CA THR A 40 -5.43 -8.25 -6.29
C THR A 40 -6.86 -7.93 -5.87
N ALA A 41 -7.72 -8.95 -5.76
CA ALA A 41 -9.10 -8.78 -5.33
C ALA A 41 -9.19 -8.18 -3.92
N LEU A 42 -8.42 -8.69 -2.96
CA LEU A 42 -8.38 -8.18 -1.58
C LEU A 42 -7.85 -6.75 -1.51
N THR A 43 -6.90 -6.39 -2.38
CA THR A 43 -6.36 -5.02 -2.47
C THR A 43 -7.45 -4.04 -2.94
N PHE A 44 -8.27 -4.42 -3.94
CA PHE A 44 -9.41 -3.60 -4.36
C PHE A 44 -10.46 -3.46 -3.26
N VAL A 45 -10.76 -4.54 -2.52
CA VAL A 45 -11.66 -4.49 -1.36
C VAL A 45 -11.10 -3.55 -0.29
N TRP A 46 -9.81 -3.64 0.02
CA TRP A 46 -9.13 -2.78 0.97
C TRP A 46 -9.17 -1.31 0.54
N ALA A 47 -8.92 -1.03 -0.74
CA ALA A 47 -9.03 0.33 -1.29
C ALA A 47 -10.46 0.89 -1.14
N GLY A 48 -11.49 0.06 -1.34
CA GLY A 48 -12.88 0.44 -1.09
C GLY A 48 -13.14 0.83 0.37
N PHE A 49 -12.55 0.12 1.34
CA PHE A 49 -12.65 0.49 2.75
C PHE A 49 -11.98 1.83 3.04
N ILE A 50 -10.82 2.10 2.47
CA ILE A 50 -10.13 3.39 2.63
C ILE A 50 -10.98 4.55 2.07
N ILE A 51 -11.55 4.40 0.87
CA ILE A 51 -12.35 5.45 0.23
C ILE A 51 -13.65 5.74 1.00
N THR A 52 -14.22 4.71 1.62
CA THR A 52 -15.51 4.83 2.34
C THR A 52 -15.35 5.18 3.82
N GLU A 53 -14.13 5.33 4.31
CA GLU A 53 -13.85 5.66 5.70
C GLU A 53 -14.33 7.08 6.06
N LYS A 54 -15.20 7.18 7.06
CA LYS A 54 -15.74 8.45 7.58
C LYS A 54 -15.31 8.66 9.01
N ALA A 55 -14.85 9.87 9.33
CA ALA A 55 -14.64 10.30 10.71
C ALA A 55 -15.97 10.79 11.31
N HIS A 56 -16.23 10.42 12.56
CA HIS A 56 -17.41 10.89 13.29
C HIS A 56 -17.12 12.13 14.15
N ASP A 57 -15.86 12.30 14.58
CA ASP A 57 -15.39 13.37 15.45
C ASP A 57 -14.04 13.93 14.95
N GLU A 58 -13.69 15.15 15.36
CA GLU A 58 -12.41 15.82 15.07
C GLU A 58 -11.22 14.97 15.54
N ARG A 59 -11.37 14.25 16.66
CA ARG A 59 -10.34 13.33 17.15
C ARG A 59 -10.08 12.18 16.18
N GLU A 60 -11.15 11.60 15.62
CA GLU A 60 -11.03 10.53 14.63
C GLU A 60 -10.45 11.05 13.32
N GLU A 61 -10.78 12.27 12.91
CA GLU A 61 -10.20 12.93 11.73
C GLU A 61 -8.67 13.08 11.86
N LEU A 62 -8.21 13.51 13.04
CA LEU A 62 -6.78 13.63 13.34
C LEU A 62 -6.08 12.26 13.33
N HIS A 63 -6.69 11.24 13.94
CA HIS A 63 -6.14 9.88 13.91
C HIS A 63 -6.07 9.32 12.48
N ARG A 64 -7.09 9.54 11.66
CA ARG A 64 -7.12 9.14 10.25
C ARG A 64 -6.04 9.86 9.43
N THR A 65 -5.91 11.16 9.62
CA THR A 65 -4.87 11.96 8.95
C THR A 65 -3.46 11.49 9.34
N ASN A 66 -3.22 11.23 10.63
CA ASN A 66 -1.94 10.72 11.10
C ASN A 66 -1.64 9.32 10.57
N ALA A 67 -2.65 8.44 10.49
CA ALA A 67 -2.51 7.12 9.88
C ALA A 67 -2.17 7.22 8.38
N GLY A 68 -2.82 8.11 7.64
CA GLY A 68 -2.51 8.37 6.23
C GLY A 68 -1.08 8.88 6.02
N ARG A 69 -0.61 9.79 6.87
CA ARG A 69 0.78 10.27 6.86
C ARG A 69 1.77 9.16 7.17
N ALA A 70 1.49 8.34 8.18
CA ALA A 70 2.34 7.21 8.55
C ALA A 70 2.43 6.18 7.42
N ALA A 71 1.31 5.84 6.77
CA ALA A 71 1.29 4.94 5.61
C ALA A 71 2.10 5.50 4.43
N TYR A 72 1.92 6.79 4.10
CA TYR A 72 2.68 7.46 3.04
C TYR A 72 4.19 7.43 3.31
N LEU A 73 4.61 7.82 4.53
CA LEU A 73 6.03 7.86 4.91
C LEU A 73 6.64 6.46 5.00
N GLY A 74 5.90 5.48 5.52
CA GLY A 74 6.34 4.09 5.58
C GLY A 74 6.58 3.50 4.18
N ALA A 75 5.61 3.68 3.26
CA ALA A 75 5.74 3.22 1.88
C ALA A 75 6.86 3.95 1.13
N ALA A 76 6.95 5.28 1.24
CA ALA A 76 8.03 6.06 0.62
C ALA A 76 9.42 5.64 1.14
N GLY A 77 9.55 5.42 2.45
CA GLY A 77 10.78 4.93 3.07
C GLY A 77 11.17 3.54 2.56
N MET A 78 10.24 2.59 2.57
CA MET A 78 10.51 1.23 2.10
C MET A 78 10.88 1.19 0.61
N LEU A 79 10.16 1.91 -0.25
CA LEU A 79 10.48 1.99 -1.67
C LEU A 79 11.82 2.69 -1.93
N THR A 80 12.19 3.69 -1.12
CA THR A 80 13.50 4.33 -1.21
C THR A 80 14.61 3.36 -0.85
N ILE A 81 14.46 2.59 0.24
CA ILE A 81 15.42 1.55 0.62
C ILE A 81 15.57 0.53 -0.50
N ALA A 82 14.45 0.06 -1.07
CA ALA A 82 14.46 -0.88 -2.18
C ALA A 82 15.15 -0.31 -3.44
N LEU A 83 14.91 0.96 -3.77
CA LEU A 83 15.55 1.64 -4.90
C LEU A 83 17.07 1.78 -4.70
N VAL A 84 17.52 2.14 -3.50
CA VAL A 84 18.96 2.19 -3.19
C VAL A 84 19.58 0.82 -3.33
N TYR A 85 18.95 -0.22 -2.75
CA TYR A 85 19.44 -1.59 -2.86
C TYR A 85 19.56 -2.03 -4.33
N GLN A 86 18.50 -1.84 -5.14
CA GLN A 86 18.50 -2.20 -6.56
C GLN A 86 19.48 -1.38 -7.39
N GLY A 87 19.70 -0.11 -7.03
CA GLY A 87 20.68 0.76 -7.68
C GLY A 87 22.11 0.28 -7.45
N LEU A 88 22.42 -0.18 -6.24
CA LEU A 88 23.72 -0.76 -5.89
C LEU A 88 23.96 -2.14 -6.54
N THR A 89 22.90 -2.91 -6.79
CA THR A 89 23.01 -4.20 -7.49
C THR A 89 22.88 -4.09 -9.01
N HIS A 90 22.70 -2.88 -9.56
CA HIS A 90 22.46 -2.62 -10.98
C HIS A 90 21.27 -3.40 -11.58
N THR A 91 20.24 -3.67 -10.77
CA THR A 91 19.02 -4.39 -11.16
C THR A 91 17.79 -3.54 -10.86
N ILE A 92 17.76 -2.33 -11.41
CA ILE A 92 16.67 -1.37 -11.18
C ILE A 92 15.40 -1.85 -11.88
N ASP A 93 14.35 -2.08 -11.10
CA ASP A 93 12.99 -2.29 -11.58
C ASP A 93 12.30 -0.93 -11.71
N ILE A 94 11.80 -0.62 -12.92
CA ILE A 94 11.13 0.65 -13.25
C ILE A 94 9.87 0.90 -12.40
N TRP A 95 9.23 -0.16 -11.89
CA TRP A 95 8.01 -0.02 -11.09
C TRP A 95 8.25 0.65 -9.74
N ILE A 96 9.45 0.53 -9.16
CA ILE A 96 9.81 1.18 -7.89
C ILE A 96 9.88 2.71 -8.01
N PRO A 97 10.72 3.31 -8.89
CA PRO A 97 10.76 4.76 -9.06
C PRO A 97 9.45 5.31 -9.63
N ALA A 98 8.74 4.56 -10.50
CA ALA A 98 7.43 4.97 -10.99
C ALA A 98 6.39 5.07 -9.85
N THR A 99 6.39 4.13 -8.91
CA THR A 99 5.49 4.16 -7.74
C THR A 99 5.83 5.34 -6.82
N LEU A 100 7.10 5.60 -6.56
CA LEU A 100 7.54 6.77 -5.78
C LEU A 100 7.09 8.09 -6.43
N ALA A 101 7.29 8.23 -7.75
CA ALA A 101 6.86 9.40 -8.50
C ALA A 101 5.33 9.59 -8.44
N LEU A 102 4.57 8.52 -8.64
CA LEU A 102 3.11 8.55 -8.57
C LEU A 102 2.61 8.99 -7.19
N MET A 103 3.21 8.47 -6.11
CA MET A 103 2.86 8.87 -4.75
C MET A 103 3.09 10.37 -4.52
N ILE A 104 4.23 10.91 -4.98
CA ILE A 104 4.57 12.34 -4.85
C ILE A 104 3.58 13.19 -5.64
N ILE A 105 3.29 12.82 -6.90
CA ILE A 105 2.33 13.52 -7.76
C ILE A 105 0.94 13.52 -7.11
N ALA A 106 0.47 12.37 -6.62
CA ALA A 106 -0.83 12.26 -5.96
C ALA A 106 -0.93 13.16 -4.72
N LYS A 107 0.14 13.23 -3.91
CA LYS A 107 0.20 14.12 -2.74
C LYS A 107 0.19 15.60 -3.12
N LEU A 108 0.95 15.98 -4.16
CA LEU A 108 0.97 17.36 -4.66
C LEU A 108 -0.38 17.77 -5.25
N ALA A 109 -0.99 16.91 -6.06
CA ALA A 109 -2.31 17.15 -6.65
C ALA A 109 -3.39 17.33 -5.56
N SER A 110 -3.37 16.49 -4.54
CA SER A 110 -4.31 16.58 -3.41
C SER A 110 -4.15 17.89 -2.64
N ARG A 111 -2.89 18.34 -2.43
CA ARG A 111 -2.61 19.61 -1.77
C ARG A 111 -3.04 20.81 -2.63
N PHE A 112 -2.72 20.80 -3.91
CA PHE A 112 -3.13 21.86 -4.82
C PHE A 112 -4.65 22.02 -4.88
N PHE A 113 -5.38 20.91 -4.90
CA PHE A 113 -6.83 20.93 -4.80
C PHE A 113 -7.29 21.57 -3.48
N ALA A 114 -6.75 21.15 -2.33
CA ALA A 114 -7.09 21.75 -1.03
C ALA A 114 -6.82 23.27 -1.01
N ASP A 115 -5.64 23.71 -1.44
CA ASP A 115 -5.27 25.13 -1.48
C ASP A 115 -6.16 25.98 -2.41
N THR A 116 -6.86 25.36 -3.38
CA THR A 116 -7.72 26.07 -4.35
C THR A 116 -9.17 26.23 -3.87
N TYR A 117 -9.66 25.34 -3.00
CA TYR A 117 -11.06 25.29 -2.55
C TYR A 117 -11.25 25.66 -1.07
N GLU A 118 -10.16 26.00 -0.36
CA GLU A 118 -10.18 26.72 0.93
C GLU A 118 -10.12 28.24 0.72
#